data_AF-A0A3R6IUS3-F1
#
_entry.id   AF-A0A3R6IUS3-F1
#
_cell.length_a   1.000
_cell.length_b   1.000
_cell.length_c   1.000
_cell.angle_alpha   90.00
_cell.angle_beta   90.00
_cell.angle_gamma   90.00
#
_symmetry.space_group_name_H-M   'P 1'
#
loop_
_entity.id
_entity.type
_entity.pdbx_description
1 polymer ?
#
loop_
_entity_poly.entity_id
_entity_poly.type
_entity_poly.pdbx_seq_one_letter_code
_entity_poly.pdbx_strand_id
1 'polypeptide(L)'
;MLSVPECSKGYDAAVAQVKIVYKQYVDRQCEENLAQAQAAWMTGFSKENAAVASVFLSEIYPDAACYSEAMKLVQEIKRHMGDEWKFEIKQWSDLASIESQRITYAKEIAMAYAQNHPQQVIHLLYR
;
A
#
# COMPACT_ATOMS: atom_id res chain seq x y z
N MET A 1 15.49 -14.38 8.22
CA MET A 1 15.69 -15.76 8.75
C MET A 1 15.94 -15.65 10.25
N LEU A 2 15.19 -16.40 11.06
CA LEU A 2 15.45 -16.53 12.49
C LEU A 2 16.79 -17.24 12.69
N SER A 3 17.67 -16.70 13.53
CA SER A 3 18.99 -17.30 13.83
C SER A 3 18.91 -18.45 14.84
N VAL A 4 17.72 -18.73 15.38
CA VAL A 4 17.47 -19.78 16.37
C VAL A 4 17.15 -21.10 15.67
N PRO A 5 17.89 -22.20 15.94
CA PRO A 5 17.61 -23.50 15.34
C PRO A 5 16.26 -24.08 15.79
N GLU A 6 15.54 -24.71 14.85
CA GLU A 6 14.24 -25.38 15.07
C GLU A 6 14.27 -26.44 16.18
N CYS A 7 15.38 -27.15 16.31
CA CYS A 7 15.55 -28.18 17.33
C CYS A 7 15.82 -27.62 18.75
N SER A 8 15.94 -26.31 18.91
CA SER A 8 16.24 -25.71 20.21
C SER A 8 14.98 -25.53 21.06
N LYS A 9 15.12 -25.69 22.38
CA LYS A 9 14.03 -25.46 23.35
C LYS A 9 13.45 -24.04 23.29
N GLY A 10 14.19 -23.08 22.74
CA GLY A 10 13.79 -21.68 22.63
C GLY A 10 13.12 -21.32 21.29
N TYR A 11 13.03 -22.24 20.33
CA TYR A 11 12.53 -21.94 19.00
C TYR A 11 11.09 -21.42 19.02
N ASP A 12 10.18 -22.13 19.70
CA ASP A 12 8.76 -21.75 19.75
C ASP A 12 8.56 -20.37 20.41
N ALA A 13 9.31 -20.08 21.47
CA ALA A 13 9.27 -18.78 22.14
C ALA A 13 9.81 -17.67 21.22
N ALA A 14 10.89 -17.92 20.48
CA ALA A 14 11.44 -16.97 19.51
C ALA A 14 10.47 -16.72 18.35
N VAL A 15 9.83 -17.76 17.82
CA VAL A 15 8.80 -17.64 16.78
C VAL A 15 7.61 -16.83 17.28
N ALA A 16 7.14 -17.07 18.51
CA ALA A 16 6.04 -16.30 19.11
C ALA A 16 6.38 -14.80 19.21
N GLN A 17 7.58 -14.45 19.65
CA GLN A 17 8.03 -13.05 19.71
C GLN A 17 8.16 -12.42 18.32
N VAL A 18 8.69 -13.16 17.33
CA VAL A 18 8.77 -12.67 15.96
C VAL A 18 7.39 -12.39 15.37
N LYS A 19 6.37 -13.22 15.66
CA LYS A 19 4.99 -12.96 15.22
C LYS A 19 4.45 -11.64 15.78
N ILE A 20 4.73 -11.35 17.06
CA ILE A 20 4.31 -10.09 17.71
C ILE A 20 5.00 -8.90 17.04
N VAL A 21 6.33 -8.94 16.89
CA VAL A 21 7.10 -7.86 16.28
C VAL A 21 6.70 -7.65 14.81
N TYR A 22 6.46 -8.73 14.07
CA TYR A 22 5.96 -8.66 12.71
C TYR A 22 4.59 -8.00 12.64
N LYS A 23 3.66 -8.34 13.53
CA LYS A 23 2.35 -7.69 13.60
C LYS A 23 2.46 -6.20 13.89
N GLN A 24 3.33 -5.80 14.84
CA GLN A 24 3.60 -4.39 15.13
C GLN A 24 4.18 -3.66 13.91
N TYR A 25 5.08 -4.31 13.17
CA TYR A 25 5.62 -3.76 11.93
C TYR A 25 4.52 -3.54 10.87
N VAL A 26 3.66 -4.54 10.65
CA VAL A 26 2.53 -4.46 9.71
C VAL A 26 1.58 -3.33 10.12
N ASP A 27 1.26 -3.20 11.41
CA ASP A 27 0.37 -2.16 11.91
C ASP A 27 0.97 -0.75 11.74
N ARG A 28 2.26 -0.57 12.04
CA ARG A 28 2.94 0.72 11.80
C ARG A 28 2.96 1.09 10.32
N GLN A 29 3.27 0.13 9.45
CA GLN A 29 3.27 0.36 7.99
C GLN A 29 1.86 0.69 7.48
N CYS A 30 0.83 0.08 8.04
CA CYS A 30 -0.56 0.40 7.75
C CYS A 30 -0.83 1.89 8.01
N GLU A 31 -0.51 2.38 9.21
CA GLU A 31 -0.72 3.78 9.59
C GLU A 31 0.04 4.75 8.69
N GLU A 32 1.31 4.45 8.38
CA GLU A 32 2.14 5.26 7.49
C GLU A 32 1.57 5.32 6.07
N ASN A 33 1.10 4.19 5.53
CA ASN A 33 0.50 4.12 4.20
C ASN A 33 -0.86 4.82 4.17
N LEU A 34 -1.69 4.66 5.20
CA LEU A 34 -2.97 5.33 5.30
C LEU A 34 -2.80 6.85 5.36
N ALA A 35 -1.85 7.35 6.16
CA ALA A 35 -1.57 8.77 6.25
C ALA A 35 -1.11 9.35 4.89
N GLN A 36 -0.24 8.63 4.17
CA GLN A 36 0.20 9.03 2.83
C GLN A 36 -0.94 9.01 1.81
N ALA A 37 -1.81 8.01 1.87
CA ALA A 37 -3.01 7.95 1.02
C ALA A 37 -3.95 9.13 1.26
N GLN A 38 -4.22 9.45 2.54
CA GLN A 38 -5.05 10.59 2.92
C GLN A 38 -4.45 11.91 2.44
N ALA A 39 -3.15 12.12 2.68
CA ALA A 39 -2.46 13.33 2.22
C ALA A 39 -2.50 13.47 0.70
N ALA A 40 -2.24 12.38 -0.03
CA ALA A 40 -2.31 12.37 -1.49
C ALA A 40 -3.70 12.75 -1.98
N TRP A 41 -4.75 12.19 -1.37
CA TRP A 41 -6.14 12.46 -1.73
C TRP A 41 -6.55 13.91 -1.44
N MET A 42 -6.30 14.37 -0.22
CA MET A 42 -6.69 15.71 0.25
C MET A 42 -5.95 16.86 -0.45
N THR A 43 -4.89 16.57 -1.19
CA THR A 43 -4.13 17.59 -1.92
C THR A 43 -4.94 18.25 -3.04
N GLY A 44 -5.87 17.54 -3.67
CA GLY A 44 -6.60 18.11 -4.80
C GLY A 44 -7.84 17.36 -5.26
N PHE A 45 -8.16 16.20 -4.66
CA PHE A 45 -9.36 15.41 -4.99
C PHE A 45 -9.49 15.05 -6.48
N SER A 46 -8.38 15.06 -7.22
CA SER A 46 -8.34 14.79 -8.64
C SER A 46 -8.13 13.30 -8.96
N LYS A 47 -8.25 12.93 -10.24
CA LYS A 47 -7.93 11.57 -10.70
C LYS A 47 -6.46 11.22 -10.41
N GLU A 48 -5.56 12.19 -10.53
CA GLU A 48 -4.14 12.06 -10.20
C GLU A 48 -3.93 11.82 -8.70
N ASN A 49 -4.61 12.59 -7.85
CA ASN A 49 -4.55 12.38 -6.39
C ASN A 49 -5.10 11.02 -5.98
N ALA A 50 -6.21 10.58 -6.58
CA ALA A 50 -6.79 9.26 -6.36
C ALA A 50 -5.82 8.14 -6.78
N ALA A 51 -5.11 8.30 -7.90
CA ALA A 51 -4.10 7.34 -8.35
C ALA A 51 -2.93 7.22 -7.37
N VAL A 52 -2.41 8.35 -6.87
CA VAL A 52 -1.34 8.35 -5.86
C VAL A 52 -1.83 7.72 -4.55
N ALA A 53 -3.04 8.07 -4.10
CA ALA A 53 -3.63 7.46 -2.91
C ALA A 53 -3.81 5.94 -3.06
N SER A 54 -4.17 5.47 -4.27
CA SER A 54 -4.33 4.05 -4.59
C SER A 54 -3.03 3.25 -4.43
N VAL A 55 -1.87 3.85 -4.71
CA VAL A 55 -0.56 3.21 -4.52
C VAL A 55 -0.37 2.88 -3.03
N PHE A 56 -0.53 3.86 -2.16
CA PHE A 56 -0.38 3.64 -0.71
C PHE A 56 -1.46 2.73 -0.13
N LEU A 57 -2.71 2.89 -0.56
CA LEU A 57 -3.82 2.01 -0.17
C LEU A 57 -3.57 0.57 -0.59
N SER A 58 -2.91 0.35 -1.73
CA SER A 58 -2.56 -0.99 -2.18
C SER A 58 -1.58 -1.67 -1.25
N GLU A 59 -0.75 -0.93 -0.49
CA GLU A 59 0.25 -1.42 0.47
C GLU A 59 -0.31 -1.74 1.88
N ILE A 60 -1.62 -1.55 2.09
CA ILE A 60 -2.29 -1.92 3.35
C ILE A 60 -2.75 -3.38 3.35
N TYR A 61 -2.34 -4.14 4.37
CA TYR A 61 -2.73 -5.55 4.53
C TYR A 61 -4.14 -5.70 5.15
N PRO A 62 -4.93 -6.71 4.75
CA PRO A 62 -6.27 -6.95 5.30
C PRO A 62 -6.34 -7.25 6.80
N ASP A 63 -5.28 -7.81 7.37
CA ASP A 63 -5.15 -8.14 8.80
C ASP A 63 -4.45 -7.03 9.62
N ALA A 64 -4.07 -5.94 8.97
CA ALA A 64 -3.51 -4.78 9.63
C ALA A 64 -4.60 -3.99 10.38
N ALA A 65 -4.22 -3.38 11.50
CA ALA A 65 -5.16 -2.69 12.39
C ALA A 65 -5.94 -1.55 11.70
N CYS A 66 -5.32 -0.83 10.76
CA CYS A 66 -5.93 0.32 10.08
C CYS A 66 -6.74 -0.05 8.82
N TYR A 67 -6.91 -1.34 8.49
CA TYR A 67 -7.58 -1.77 7.27
C TYR A 67 -9.01 -1.20 7.14
N SER A 68 -9.74 -1.13 8.26
CA SER A 68 -11.11 -0.63 8.25
C SER A 68 -11.19 0.85 7.86
N GLU A 69 -10.22 1.65 8.31
CA GLU A 69 -10.05 3.07 8.00
C GLU A 69 -9.61 3.26 6.55
N ALA A 70 -8.68 2.42 6.07
CA ALA A 70 -8.27 2.41 4.67
C ALA A 70 -9.45 2.16 3.73
N MET A 71 -10.32 1.21 4.08
CA MET A 71 -11.53 0.94 3.30
C MET A 71 -12.53 2.10 3.32
N LYS A 72 -12.62 2.87 4.41
CA LYS A 72 -13.42 4.11 4.44
C LYS A 72 -12.89 5.13 3.43
N LEU A 73 -11.57 5.33 3.35
CA LEU A 73 -10.96 6.21 2.37
C LEU A 73 -11.20 5.73 0.93
N VAL A 74 -11.09 4.42 0.67
CA VAL A 74 -11.45 3.84 -0.63
C VAL A 74 -12.87 4.20 -1.02
N GLN A 75 -13.85 4.02 -0.12
CA GLN A 75 -15.24 4.35 -0.42
C GLN A 75 -15.45 5.85 -0.64
N GLU A 76 -14.71 6.70 0.08
CA GLU A 76 -14.74 8.14 -0.13
C GLU A 76 -14.25 8.52 -1.53
N ILE A 77 -13.08 8.03 -1.93
CA ILE A 77 -12.51 8.29 -3.26
C ILE A 77 -13.45 7.76 -4.34
N LYS A 78 -14.01 6.56 -4.18
CA LYS A 78 -14.98 5.98 -5.12
C LYS A 78 -16.21 6.86 -5.27
N ARG A 79 -16.77 7.36 -4.17
CA ARG A 79 -17.93 8.26 -4.20
C ARG A 79 -17.61 9.58 -4.92
N HIS A 80 -16.39 10.08 -4.80
CA HIS A 80 -15.96 11.31 -5.46
C HIS A 80 -15.64 11.10 -6.96
N MET A 81 -15.01 9.98 -7.32
CA MET A 81 -14.57 9.69 -8.69
C MET A 81 -15.63 8.99 -9.54
N GLY A 82 -16.64 8.39 -8.91
CA GLY A 82 -17.66 7.60 -9.59
C GLY A 82 -17.15 6.25 -10.08
N ASP A 83 -17.97 5.59 -10.90
CA ASP A 83 -17.76 4.19 -11.35
C ASP A 83 -16.55 4.01 -12.29
N GLU A 84 -15.96 5.10 -12.80
CA GLU A 84 -14.75 5.06 -13.62
C GLU A 84 -13.50 4.66 -12.82
N TRP A 85 -13.49 4.90 -11.50
CA TRP A 85 -12.37 4.56 -10.64
C TRP A 85 -12.45 3.10 -10.18
N LYS A 86 -11.77 2.21 -10.91
CA LYS A 86 -11.77 0.75 -10.72
C LYS A 86 -10.70 0.26 -9.74
N PHE A 87 -10.54 0.96 -8.61
CA PHE A 87 -9.63 0.51 -7.56
C PHE A 87 -10.32 -0.52 -6.66
N GLU A 88 -9.68 -1.67 -6.47
CA GLU A 88 -10.15 -2.73 -5.57
C GLU A 88 -9.00 -3.22 -4.70
N ILE A 89 -9.17 -3.12 -3.37
CA ILE A 89 -8.29 -3.80 -2.43
C ILE A 89 -8.73 -5.26 -2.37
N LYS A 90 -8.00 -6.09 -3.08
CA LYS A 90 -8.24 -7.52 -3.21
C LYS A 90 -7.97 -8.26 -1.89
N GLN A 91 -8.99 -8.85 -1.27
CA GLN A 91 -8.83 -9.79 -0.15
C GLN A 91 -8.34 -11.15 -0.70
N TRP A 92 -7.16 -11.62 -0.30
CA TRP A 92 -6.68 -12.97 -0.66
C TRP A 92 -6.05 -13.69 0.52
N SER A 93 -6.25 -15.01 0.53
CA SER A 93 -5.91 -15.96 1.59
C SER A 93 -4.44 -16.38 1.63
N ASP A 94 -3.63 -16.05 0.61
CA ASP A 94 -2.25 -16.56 0.46
C ASP A 94 -1.22 -15.42 0.29
N LEU A 95 -0.47 -15.15 1.36
CA LEU A 95 0.51 -14.06 1.51
C LEU A 95 1.54 -13.93 0.37
N ALA A 96 1.98 -15.03 -0.24
CA ALA A 96 3.03 -15.01 -1.27
C ALA A 96 2.54 -14.51 -2.64
N SER A 97 1.26 -14.69 -2.97
CA SER A 97 0.70 -14.17 -4.24
C SER A 97 0.38 -12.67 -4.16
N ILE A 98 0.20 -12.16 -2.93
CA ILE A 98 -0.20 -10.79 -2.62
C ILE A 98 0.92 -9.79 -2.96
N GLU A 99 2.16 -10.06 -2.57
CA GLU A 99 3.28 -9.11 -2.76
C GLU A 99 3.58 -8.88 -4.25
N SER A 100 3.55 -9.95 -5.06
CA SER A 100 3.79 -9.84 -6.50
C SER A 100 2.64 -9.18 -7.27
N GLN A 101 1.39 -9.36 -6.84
CA GLN A 101 0.22 -8.79 -7.52
C GLN A 101 0.03 -7.31 -7.18
N ARG A 102 0.30 -6.90 -5.93
CA ARG A 102 0.23 -5.50 -5.50
C ARG A 102 1.22 -4.61 -6.23
N ILE A 103 2.47 -5.05 -6.31
CA ILE A 103 3.52 -4.35 -7.07
C ILE A 103 3.11 -4.24 -8.54
N THR A 104 2.57 -5.31 -9.14
CA THR A 104 2.14 -5.30 -10.54
C THR A 104 1.01 -4.30 -10.78
N TYR A 105 -0.03 -4.31 -9.95
CA TYR A 105 -1.18 -3.41 -10.13
C TYR A 105 -0.81 -1.93 -9.86
N ALA A 106 -0.04 -1.66 -8.81
CA ALA A 106 0.50 -0.34 -8.53
C ALA A 106 1.39 0.16 -9.67
N LYS A 107 2.21 -0.73 -10.24
CA LYS A 107 3.06 -0.45 -11.39
C LYS A 107 2.24 -0.20 -12.66
N GLU A 108 1.16 -0.94 -12.90
CA GLU A 108 0.26 -0.70 -14.05
C GLU A 108 -0.42 0.67 -13.96
N ILE A 109 -0.90 1.06 -12.78
CA ILE A 109 -1.45 2.40 -12.55
C ILE A 109 -0.37 3.48 -12.75
N ALA A 110 0.83 3.29 -12.19
CA ALA A 110 1.95 4.23 -12.34
C ALA A 110 2.47 4.31 -13.78
N MET A 111 2.47 3.19 -14.53
CA MET A 111 2.88 3.14 -15.94
C MET A 111 1.83 3.77 -16.85
N ALA A 112 0.55 3.48 -16.63
CA ALA A 112 -0.54 4.14 -17.36
C ALA A 112 -0.51 5.66 -17.18
N TYR A 113 -0.12 6.12 -15.99
CA TYR A 113 0.16 7.53 -15.71
C TYR A 113 1.41 8.05 -16.46
N ALA A 114 2.56 7.37 -16.33
CA ALA A 114 3.82 7.79 -16.98
C ALA A 114 3.72 7.85 -18.52
N GLN A 115 2.86 7.04 -19.12
CA GLN A 115 2.64 7.02 -20.58
C GLN A 115 1.70 8.13 -21.06
N ASN A 116 0.80 8.64 -20.21
CA ASN A 116 -0.17 9.69 -20.55
C ASN A 116 0.29 11.12 -20.20
N HIS A 117 1.50 11.30 -19.67
CA HIS A 117 2.12 12.61 -19.42
C HIS A 117 3.50 12.68 -20.12
N PRO A 118 3.76 13.64 -21.04
CA PRO A 118 5.12 13.85 -21.53
C PRO A 118 6.02 14.25 -20.35
N GLN A 119 7.19 13.63 -20.25
CA GLN A 119 8.18 13.94 -19.22
C GLN A 119 8.45 15.45 -19.24
N GLN A 120 8.20 16.15 -18.13
CA GLN A 120 8.70 17.51 -17.97
C GLN A 120 10.23 17.44 -17.93
N VAL A 121 10.86 17.71 -19.07
CA VAL A 121 12.31 17.90 -19.15
C VAL A 121 12.62 19.17 -18.35
N ILE A 122 13.06 19.00 -17.10
CA ILE A 122 13.64 20.09 -16.32
C ILE A 122 14.94 20.46 -17.02
N HIS A 123 14.90 21.52 -17.84
CA HIS A 123 16.10 22.16 -18.33
C HIS A 123 16.76 22.85 -17.12
N LEU A 124 17.72 22.17 -16.50
CA LEU A 124 18.62 22.80 -15.52
C LEU A 124 19.47 23.82 -16.28
N LEU A 125 19.00 25.06 -16.32
CA LEU A 125 19.81 26.19 -16.75
C LEU A 125 20.77 26.52 -15.60
N TYR A 126 21.96 25.93 -15.63
CA TYR A 126 23.06 26.36 -14.78
C TYR A 126 23.52 27.74 -15.23
N ARG A 127 23.47 28.73 -14.33
CA ARG A 127 24.04 30.07 -14.50
C ARG A 127 25.44 30.13 -13.91
#